data_AF-A0A967D6Y5-F1
#
_entry.id   AF-A0A967D6Y5-F1
#
_cell.length_a   1.000
_cell.length_b   1.000
_cell.length_c   1.000
_cell.angle_alpha   90.00
_cell.angle_beta   90.00
_cell.angle_gamma   90.00
#
_symmetry.space_group_name_H-M   'P 1'
#
loop_
_entity.id
_entity.type
_entity.pdbx_description
1 polymer ?
#
loop_
_entity_poly.entity_id
_entity_poly.type
_entity_poly.pdbx_seq_one_letter_code
_entity_poly.pdbx_strand_id
1 'polypeptide(L)'
;MVAGLIVVGTWLLTRVNGLLLKWFVRHLANRALSAGGGPWRVRSARLKEGSTTIREQRRRQRVDAASKMVNHLVSLVMWIISLIVVFHVIDVDAAFYLSSAGFLGAAVAIGGQHKVNDYLTGLLVLLEDRYGVGDTIEWESPVGTELSGLVEYVGIFTTRVRDAKGSVHVPNSQFNMLRNMSQEPVVTTLRIRVDDTPPMHRVESTLKDLAGSAGLTEVLFIDDIASYREVTGEISIDVATSRPLEPKEIDRLIRRAERALHEE
;
A
#
# COMPACT_ATOMS: atom_id res chain seq x y z
N MET A 1 44.95 -4.90 -29.77
CA MET A 1 44.86 -6.06 -28.85
C MET A 1 44.10 -5.74 -27.56
N VAL A 2 44.40 -4.63 -26.88
CA VAL A 2 43.76 -4.24 -25.60
C VAL A 2 42.23 -4.09 -25.69
N ALA A 3 41.72 -3.39 -26.71
CA ALA A 3 40.27 -3.27 -26.93
C ALA A 3 39.55 -4.63 -27.11
N GLY A 4 40.19 -5.57 -27.80
CA GLY A 4 39.65 -6.92 -27.99
C GLY A 4 39.59 -7.70 -26.67
N LEU A 5 40.61 -7.58 -25.82
CA LEU A 5 40.61 -8.17 -24.47
C LEU A 5 39.50 -7.60 -23.58
N ILE A 6 39.23 -6.29 -23.68
CA ILE A 6 38.14 -5.65 -22.93
C ILE A 6 36.78 -6.20 -23.37
N VAL A 7 36.53 -6.32 -24.68
CA VAL A 7 35.27 -6.88 -25.20
C VAL A 7 35.08 -8.33 -24.78
N VAL A 8 36.12 -9.16 -24.89
CA VAL A 8 36.09 -10.56 -24.45
C VAL A 8 35.89 -10.66 -22.94
N GLY A 9 36.55 -9.80 -22.16
CA GLY A 9 36.39 -9.71 -20.72
C GLY A 9 34.96 -9.35 -20.30
N THR A 10 34.36 -8.33 -20.93
CA THR A 10 32.97 -7.92 -20.69
C THR A 10 31.99 -9.03 -21.09
N TRP A 11 32.23 -9.69 -22.23
CA TRP A 11 31.42 -10.84 -22.63
C TRP A 11 31.48 -11.96 -21.58
N LEU A 12 32.66 -12.27 -21.07
CA LEU A 12 32.83 -13.27 -20.01
C LEU A 12 32.13 -12.83 -18.70
N LEU A 13 32.30 -11.57 -18.29
CA LEU A 13 31.64 -11.00 -17.12
C LEU A 13 30.12 -11.07 -17.21
N THR A 14 29.54 -10.79 -18.38
CA THR A 14 28.08 -10.89 -18.57
C THR A 14 27.58 -12.33 -18.47
N ARG A 15 28.37 -13.30 -18.93
CA ARG A 15 28.06 -14.74 -18.78
C ARG A 15 28.15 -15.18 -17.32
N VAL A 16 29.20 -14.76 -16.61
CA VAL A 16 29.39 -15.05 -15.18
C VAL A 16 28.29 -14.40 -14.34
N ASN A 17 27.96 -13.13 -14.58
CA ASN A 17 26.88 -12.43 -13.89
C ASN A 17 25.53 -13.14 -14.07
N GLY A 18 25.22 -13.60 -15.29
CA GLY A 18 23.99 -14.35 -15.53
C GLY A 18 23.93 -15.68 -14.77
N LEU A 19 25.06 -16.34 -14.55
CA LEU A 19 25.14 -17.54 -13.71
C LEU A 19 25.02 -17.21 -12.23
N LEU A 20 25.71 -16.17 -11.75
CA LEU A 20 25.66 -15.68 -10.37
C LEU A 20 24.26 -15.22 -9.99
N LEU A 21 23.57 -14.46 -10.85
CA LEU A 21 22.22 -14.00 -10.59
C LEU A 21 21.23 -15.17 -10.55
N LYS A 22 21.34 -16.13 -11.47
CA LYS A 22 20.52 -17.36 -11.42
C LYS A 22 20.77 -18.16 -10.15
N TRP A 23 22.02 -18.28 -9.74
CA TRP A 23 22.40 -18.93 -8.49
C TRP A 23 21.81 -18.18 -7.28
N PHE A 24 21.98 -16.86 -7.22
CA PHE A 24 21.51 -16.00 -6.13
C PHE A 24 19.99 -16.00 -6.02
N VAL A 25 19.28 -15.89 -7.15
CA VAL A 25 17.81 -15.95 -7.16
C VAL A 25 17.32 -17.32 -6.73
N ARG A 26 17.92 -18.42 -7.18
CA ARG A 26 17.57 -19.76 -6.69
C ARG A 26 17.85 -19.90 -5.20
N HIS A 27 18.97 -19.34 -4.73
CA HIS A 27 19.35 -19.36 -3.33
C HIS A 27 18.35 -18.59 -2.46
N LEU A 28 17.98 -17.37 -2.85
CA LEU A 28 16.94 -16.56 -2.20
C LEU A 28 15.57 -17.20 -2.27
N ALA A 29 15.19 -17.74 -3.43
CA ALA A 29 13.91 -18.43 -3.59
C ALA A 29 13.80 -19.62 -2.65
N ASN A 30 14.87 -20.41 -2.51
CA ASN A 30 14.91 -21.54 -1.59
C ASN A 30 14.87 -21.08 -0.13
N ARG A 31 15.54 -19.97 0.23
CA ARG A 31 15.48 -19.40 1.60
C ARG A 31 14.12 -18.81 1.95
N ALA A 32 13.48 -18.14 1.00
CA ALA A 32 12.14 -17.58 1.15
C ALA A 32 11.04 -18.66 1.19
N LEU A 33 11.33 -19.88 0.72
CA LEU A 33 10.43 -21.03 0.81
C LEU A 33 10.54 -21.76 2.16
N SER A 34 11.72 -21.76 2.80
CA SER A 34 11.93 -22.38 4.12
C SER A 34 11.57 -21.47 5.31
N ALA A 35 11.51 -20.14 5.12
CA ALA A 35 11.02 -19.21 6.12
C ALA A 35 9.48 -19.12 6.06
N GLY A 36 8.79 -20.03 6.74
CA GLY A 36 7.32 -20.15 6.77
C GLY A 36 6.55 -19.00 7.44
N GLY A 37 7.01 -17.75 7.37
CA GLY A 37 6.45 -16.64 8.16
C GLY A 37 6.64 -15.22 7.62
N GLY A 38 6.84 -15.01 6.32
CA GLY A 38 6.95 -13.66 5.77
C GLY A 38 5.62 -12.85 5.84
N PRO A 39 5.67 -11.51 5.98
CA PRO A 39 4.49 -10.61 6.11
C PRO A 39 3.55 -10.63 4.88
N TRP A 40 3.92 -11.32 3.81
CA TRP A 40 3.18 -11.47 2.57
C TRP A 40 2.10 -12.57 2.61
N ARG A 41 1.42 -12.74 3.74
CA ARG A 41 0.21 -13.57 3.80
C ARG A 41 -0.93 -12.82 3.15
N VAL A 42 -1.06 -12.95 1.84
CA VAL A 42 -2.36 -12.77 1.19
C VAL A 42 -3.29 -13.78 1.86
N ARG A 43 -4.24 -13.30 2.67
CA ARG A 43 -5.27 -14.08 3.38
C ARG A 43 -6.24 -14.68 2.36
N SER A 44 -5.75 -15.57 1.50
CA SER A 44 -6.58 -16.38 0.60
C SER A 44 -7.03 -17.62 1.38
N ALA A 45 -7.93 -17.42 2.35
CA ALA A 45 -8.70 -18.53 2.88
C ALA A 45 -9.65 -19.01 1.77
N ARG A 46 -9.62 -20.33 1.50
CA ARG A 46 -10.44 -21.08 0.53
C ARG A 46 -10.14 -20.91 -0.95
N LEU A 47 -9.15 -21.65 -1.47
CA LEU A 47 -9.31 -22.36 -2.75
C LEU A 47 -8.50 -23.68 -2.70
N LYS A 48 -9.16 -24.78 -3.08
CA LYS A 48 -8.77 -26.21 -2.97
C LYS A 48 -7.34 -26.55 -3.41
N GLU A 49 -6.83 -27.66 -2.85
CA GLU A 49 -5.53 -28.32 -3.06
C GLU A 49 -5.06 -28.49 -4.52
N GLY A 50 -5.94 -28.43 -5.52
CA GLY A 50 -5.56 -28.46 -6.95
C GLY A 50 -4.91 -27.15 -7.48
N SER A 51 -4.88 -26.07 -6.70
CA SER A 51 -4.40 -24.74 -7.13
C SER A 51 -2.92 -24.45 -6.79
N THR A 52 -2.28 -25.31 -5.98
CA THR A 52 -0.90 -25.12 -5.48
C THR A 52 0.12 -25.22 -6.62
N THR A 53 -0.01 -26.22 -7.50
CA THR A 53 0.88 -26.43 -8.65
C THR A 53 0.82 -25.28 -9.64
N ILE A 54 -0.37 -24.78 -9.98
CA ILE A 54 -0.57 -23.64 -10.89
C ILE A 54 -0.03 -22.33 -10.28
N ARG A 55 -0.20 -22.13 -8.96
CA ARG A 55 0.32 -20.94 -8.24
C ARG A 55 1.84 -20.97 -8.15
N GLU A 56 2.43 -22.14 -7.88
CA GLU A 56 3.88 -22.33 -7.88
C GLU A 56 4.48 -22.13 -9.27
N GLN A 57 3.85 -22.67 -10.32
CA GLN A 57 4.26 -22.43 -11.71
C GLN A 57 4.23 -20.94 -12.06
N ARG A 58 3.15 -20.22 -11.74
CA ARG A 58 3.07 -18.76 -11.96
C ARG A 58 4.12 -17.99 -11.17
N ARG A 59 4.40 -18.38 -9.92
CA ARG A 59 5.44 -17.74 -9.10
C ARG A 59 6.83 -17.98 -9.70
N ARG A 60 7.14 -19.22 -10.12
CA ARG A 60 8.41 -19.56 -10.77
C ARG A 60 8.59 -18.80 -12.09
N GLN A 61 7.55 -18.70 -12.91
CA GLN A 61 7.57 -17.92 -14.14
C GLN A 61 7.83 -16.43 -13.89
N ARG A 62 7.19 -15.84 -12.87
CA ARG A 62 7.43 -14.44 -12.48
C ARG A 62 8.86 -14.20 -12.01
N VAL A 63 9.40 -15.10 -11.20
CA VAL A 63 10.78 -15.02 -10.70
C VAL A 63 11.78 -15.18 -11.85
N ASP A 64 11.54 -16.12 -12.77
CA ASP A 64 12.40 -16.33 -13.94
C ASP A 64 12.37 -15.13 -14.89
N ALA A 65 11.18 -14.59 -15.19
CA ALA A 65 11.02 -13.38 -16.00
C ALA A 65 11.72 -12.18 -15.36
N ALA A 66 11.53 -11.95 -14.05
CA ALA A 66 12.20 -10.88 -13.32
C ALA A 66 13.73 -11.04 -13.34
N SER A 67 14.22 -12.26 -13.13
CA SER A 67 15.66 -12.56 -13.17
C SER A 67 16.27 -12.28 -14.55
N LYS A 68 15.55 -12.65 -15.61
CA LYS A 68 15.96 -12.36 -16.98
C LYS A 68 16.02 -10.85 -17.23
N MET A 69 14.98 -10.11 -16.83
CA MET A 69 14.93 -8.64 -16.98
C MET A 69 16.08 -7.95 -16.24
N VAL A 70 16.33 -8.32 -14.98
CA VAL A 70 17.44 -7.77 -14.20
C VAL A 70 18.78 -8.13 -14.83
N ASN A 71 18.97 -9.37 -15.29
CA ASN A 71 20.21 -9.76 -15.96
C ASN A 71 20.44 -8.96 -17.25
N HIS A 72 19.39 -8.72 -18.04
CA HIS A 72 19.49 -7.90 -19.24
C HIS A 72 19.88 -6.45 -18.90
N LEU A 73 19.31 -5.87 -17.85
CA LEU A 73 19.66 -4.53 -17.40
C LEU A 73 21.12 -4.42 -16.94
N VAL A 74 21.58 -5.33 -16.09
CA VAL A 74 22.98 -5.34 -15.61
C VAL A 74 23.94 -5.58 -16.78
N SER A 75 23.59 -6.49 -17.71
CA SER A 75 24.39 -6.74 -18.91
C SER A 75 24.49 -5.50 -19.78
N LEU A 76 23.39 -4.78 -19.99
CA LEU A 76 23.38 -3.52 -20.75
C LEU A 76 24.33 -2.49 -20.13
N VAL A 77 24.28 -2.30 -18.80
CA VAL A 77 25.17 -1.39 -18.08
C VAL A 77 26.64 -1.79 -18.22
N MET A 78 26.95 -3.09 -18.09
CA MET A 78 28.31 -3.59 -18.31
C MET A 78 28.82 -3.30 -19.73
N TRP A 79 27.97 -3.47 -20.74
CA TRP A 79 28.33 -3.16 -22.13
C TRP A 79 28.56 -1.66 -22.37
N ILE A 80 27.75 -0.79 -21.75
CA ILE A 80 27.95 0.66 -21.81
C ILE A 80 29.31 1.04 -21.21
N ILE A 81 29.62 0.54 -20.00
CA ILE A 81 30.91 0.80 -19.33
C ILE A 81 32.07 0.27 -20.20
N SER A 82 31.94 -0.95 -20.72
CA SER A 82 32.94 -1.55 -21.58
C SER A 82 33.21 -0.72 -22.83
N LEU A 83 32.17 -0.15 -23.44
CA LEU A 83 32.30 0.68 -24.64
C LEU A 83 33.06 1.98 -24.32
N ILE A 84 32.77 2.61 -23.19
CA ILE A 84 33.49 3.81 -22.71
C ILE A 84 34.98 3.51 -22.53
N VAL A 85 35.31 2.38 -21.89
CA VAL A 85 36.71 1.98 -21.69
C VAL A 85 37.40 1.68 -23.02
N VAL A 86 36.71 1.05 -23.97
CA VAL A 86 37.26 0.81 -25.32
C VAL A 86 37.57 2.12 -26.04
N PHE A 87 36.65 3.10 -26.01
CA PHE A 87 36.88 4.42 -26.62
C PHE A 87 38.09 5.14 -26.02
N HIS A 88 38.29 5.04 -24.71
CA HIS A 88 39.47 5.58 -24.05
C HIS A 88 40.78 4.91 -24.52
N VAL A 89 40.77 3.59 -24.75
CA VAL A 89 41.95 2.84 -25.20
C VAL A 89 42.35 3.14 -26.65
N ILE A 90 41.39 3.50 -27.50
CA ILE A 90 41.66 3.85 -28.91
C ILE A 90 41.90 5.35 -29.12
N ASP A 91 42.07 6.10 -28.03
CA ASP A 91 42.34 7.55 -28.00
C ASP A 91 41.29 8.38 -28.77
N VAL A 92 40.05 7.91 -28.73
CA VAL A 92 38.90 8.62 -29.30
C VAL A 92 38.34 9.53 -28.22
N ASP A 93 38.03 10.77 -28.60
CA ASP A 93 37.48 11.76 -27.68
C ASP A 93 36.15 11.28 -27.09
N ALA A 94 36.21 10.82 -25.84
CA ALA A 94 35.06 10.33 -25.10
C ALA A 94 34.00 11.41 -24.90
N ALA A 95 34.33 12.71 -25.00
CA ALA A 95 33.39 13.80 -24.84
C ALA A 95 32.26 13.76 -25.89
N PHE A 96 32.58 13.43 -27.15
CA PHE A 96 31.58 13.36 -28.22
C PHE A 96 30.55 12.23 -27.98
N TYR A 97 31.03 11.06 -27.54
CA TYR A 97 30.18 9.91 -27.26
C TYR A 97 29.42 10.07 -25.94
N LEU A 98 30.03 10.68 -24.94
CA LEU A 98 29.39 10.97 -23.66
C LEU A 98 28.26 11.99 -23.84
N SER A 99 28.47 13.00 -24.69
CA SER A 99 27.42 13.95 -25.09
C SER A 99 26.24 13.23 -25.75
N SER A 100 26.50 12.33 -26.70
CA SER A 100 25.48 11.53 -27.38
C SER A 100 24.76 10.54 -26.44
N ALA A 101 25.51 9.88 -25.55
CA ALA A 101 24.99 8.99 -24.53
C ALA A 101 24.14 9.73 -23.48
N GLY A 102 24.49 10.99 -23.19
CA GLY A 102 23.73 11.87 -22.30
C GLY A 102 22.30 12.10 -22.80
N PHE A 103 22.12 12.32 -24.10
CA PHE A 103 20.78 12.47 -24.69
C PHE A 103 19.94 11.19 -24.57
N LEU A 104 20.55 10.03 -24.86
CA LEU A 104 19.90 8.73 -24.67
C LEU A 104 19.57 8.46 -23.19
N GLY A 105 20.48 8.81 -22.28
CA GLY A 105 20.28 8.70 -20.84
C GLY A 105 19.12 9.57 -20.35
N ALA A 106 19.01 10.80 -20.85
CA ALA A 106 17.90 11.70 -20.54
C ALA A 106 16.55 11.11 -21.00
N ALA A 107 16.48 10.53 -22.20
CA ALA A 107 15.28 9.86 -22.69
C ALA A 107 14.84 8.70 -21.77
N VAL A 108 15.80 7.88 -21.31
CA VAL A 108 15.53 6.80 -20.34
C VAL A 108 15.07 7.35 -18.99
N ALA A 109 15.69 8.42 -18.51
CA ALA A 109 15.32 9.06 -17.24
C ALA A 109 13.88 9.61 -17.28
N ILE A 110 13.49 10.24 -18.39
CA ILE A 110 12.12 10.72 -18.62
C ILE A 110 11.15 9.52 -18.64
N GLY A 111 11.49 8.44 -19.35
CA GLY A 111 10.64 7.23 -19.39
C GLY A 111 10.47 6.53 -18.03
N GLY A 112 11.47 6.64 -17.15
CA GLY A 112 11.46 6.06 -15.80
C GLY A 112 10.95 6.99 -14.70
N GLN A 113 10.69 8.27 -15.01
CA GLN A 113 10.43 9.32 -14.01
C GLN A 113 9.30 8.96 -13.05
N HIS A 114 8.20 8.39 -13.56
CA HIS A 114 7.06 8.00 -12.73
C HIS A 114 7.41 6.93 -11.70
N LYS A 115 8.28 5.96 -12.03
CA LYS A 115 8.68 4.89 -11.10
C LYS A 115 9.58 5.39 -9.99
N VAL A 116 10.43 6.37 -10.29
CA VAL A 116 11.25 7.03 -9.26
C VAL A 116 10.35 7.83 -8.31
N ASN A 117 9.35 8.55 -8.84
CA ASN A 117 8.38 9.27 -8.01
C ASN A 117 7.57 8.32 -7.11
N ASP A 118 7.09 7.20 -7.65
CA ASP A 118 6.40 6.16 -6.87
C ASP A 118 7.25 5.64 -5.70
N TYR A 119 8.55 5.44 -5.93
CA TYR A 119 9.48 5.00 -4.89
C TYR A 119 9.65 6.03 -3.78
N LEU A 120 9.95 7.28 -4.15
CA LEU A 120 10.20 8.36 -3.19
C LEU A 120 8.95 8.69 -2.38
N THR A 121 7.80 8.80 -3.05
CA THR A 121 6.51 9.04 -2.39
C THR A 121 6.15 7.86 -1.47
N GLY A 122 6.37 6.62 -1.92
CA GLY A 122 6.16 5.44 -1.07
C GLY A 122 7.03 5.43 0.19
N LEU A 123 8.29 5.83 0.06
CA LEU A 123 9.21 5.95 1.19
C LEU A 123 8.74 7.03 2.17
N LEU A 124 8.33 8.21 1.67
CA LEU A 124 7.86 9.31 2.51
C LEU A 124 6.57 8.96 3.25
N VAL A 125 5.63 8.24 2.62
CA VAL A 125 4.42 7.74 3.31
C VAL A 125 4.78 6.94 4.55
N LEU A 126 5.81 6.08 4.48
CA LEU A 126 6.26 5.26 5.60
C LEU A 126 7.06 6.06 6.64
N LEU A 127 7.83 7.06 6.21
CA LEU A 127 8.65 7.88 7.10
C LEU A 127 7.82 8.93 7.88
N GLU A 128 6.80 9.48 7.23
CA GLU A 128 5.90 10.50 7.78
C GLU A 128 4.67 9.89 8.46
N ASP A 129 4.50 8.56 8.39
CA ASP A 129 3.33 7.83 8.89
C ASP A 129 2.00 8.43 8.41
N ARG A 130 1.92 8.76 7.10
CA ARG A 130 0.72 9.37 6.51
C ARG A 130 -0.47 8.41 6.50
N TYR A 131 -0.20 7.13 6.29
CA TYR A 131 -1.15 6.03 6.39
C TYR A 131 -0.42 4.69 6.46
N GLY A 132 -1.03 3.74 7.18
CA GLY A 132 -0.51 2.40 7.40
C GLY A 132 -1.42 1.30 6.86
N VAL A 133 -0.96 0.06 6.99
CA VAL A 133 -1.79 -1.12 6.72
C VAL A 133 -2.87 -1.22 7.81
N GLY A 134 -4.12 -1.31 7.40
CA GLY A 134 -5.28 -1.31 8.30
C GLY A 134 -6.03 0.01 8.34
N ASP A 135 -5.46 1.09 7.79
CA ASP A 135 -6.13 2.39 7.75
C ASP A 135 -7.18 2.44 6.64
N THR A 136 -8.28 3.12 6.92
CA THR A 136 -9.23 3.52 5.88
C THR A 136 -8.81 4.87 5.35
N ILE A 137 -8.53 4.94 4.05
CA ILE A 137 -8.10 6.17 3.38
C ILE A 137 -9.09 6.55 2.30
N GLU A 138 -9.22 7.86 2.11
CA GLU A 138 -9.94 8.47 1.01
C GLU A 138 -9.00 9.34 0.20
N TRP A 139 -9.06 9.23 -1.13
CA TRP A 139 -8.20 9.97 -2.02
C TRP A 139 -8.92 10.30 -3.32
N GLU A 140 -8.44 11.32 -4.01
CA GLU A 140 -8.94 11.68 -5.32
C GLU A 140 -8.16 10.94 -6.41
N SER A 141 -8.89 10.24 -7.29
CA SER A 141 -8.34 9.66 -8.51
C SER A 141 -7.84 10.78 -9.45
N PRO A 142 -6.85 10.51 -10.32
CA PRO A 142 -6.40 11.49 -11.33
C PRO A 142 -7.49 12.00 -12.28
N VAL A 143 -8.64 11.31 -12.32
CA VAL A 143 -9.82 11.66 -13.13
C VAL A 143 -10.86 12.43 -12.30
N GLY A 144 -10.52 12.89 -11.09
CA GLY A 144 -11.40 13.69 -10.23
C GLY A 144 -12.49 12.89 -9.53
N THR A 145 -12.31 11.58 -9.34
CA THR A 145 -13.27 10.72 -8.65
C THR A 145 -12.77 10.43 -7.24
N GLU A 146 -13.58 10.74 -6.23
CA GLU A 146 -13.30 10.34 -4.85
C GLU A 146 -13.38 8.82 -4.72
N LEU A 147 -12.31 8.23 -4.19
CA LEU A 147 -12.19 6.81 -3.92
C LEU A 147 -11.90 6.62 -2.44
N SER A 148 -12.49 5.59 -1.85
CA SER A 148 -12.29 5.24 -0.44
C SER A 148 -12.07 3.74 -0.30
N GLY A 149 -11.20 3.35 0.62
CA GLY A 149 -10.99 1.94 0.94
C GLY A 149 -9.93 1.67 2.01
N LEU A 150 -9.84 0.40 2.37
CA LEU A 150 -8.93 -0.10 3.40
C LEU A 150 -7.55 -0.41 2.81
N VAL A 151 -6.49 0.11 3.41
CA VAL A 151 -5.11 -0.20 3.02
C VAL A 151 -4.76 -1.62 3.44
N GLU A 152 -4.60 -2.53 2.48
CA GLU A 152 -4.23 -3.92 2.75
C GLU A 152 -2.71 -4.13 2.77
N TYR A 153 -1.98 -3.33 2.00
CA TYR A 153 -0.55 -3.52 1.81
C TYR A 153 0.08 -2.26 1.21
N VAL A 154 1.15 -1.76 1.84
CA VAL A 154 1.98 -0.68 1.29
C VAL A 154 3.21 -1.29 0.63
N GLY A 155 3.30 -1.12 -0.69
CA GLY A 155 4.43 -1.60 -1.49
C GLY A 155 5.44 -0.50 -1.80
N ILE A 156 6.59 -0.92 -2.30
CA ILE A 156 7.69 -0.01 -2.70
C ILE A 156 7.21 1.00 -3.76
N PHE A 157 6.40 0.56 -4.73
CA PHE A 157 5.90 1.43 -5.80
C PHE A 157 4.38 1.61 -5.81
N THR A 158 3.65 0.72 -5.16
CA THR A 158 2.19 0.70 -5.21
C THR A 158 1.61 0.31 -3.87
N THR A 159 0.58 1.02 -3.43
CA THR A 159 -0.27 0.65 -2.30
C THR A 159 -1.47 -0.13 -2.82
N ARG A 160 -1.83 -1.21 -2.12
CA ARG A 160 -3.05 -1.96 -2.37
C ARG A 160 -4.14 -1.48 -1.43
N VAL A 161 -5.23 -1.02 -2.01
CA VAL A 161 -6.42 -0.57 -1.29
C VAL A 161 -7.59 -1.48 -1.66
N ARG A 162 -8.38 -1.89 -0.66
CA ARG A 162 -9.58 -2.71 -0.82
C ARG A 162 -10.81 -1.83 -0.69
N ASP A 163 -11.63 -1.79 -1.73
CA ASP A 163 -12.96 -1.22 -1.69
C ASP A 163 -14.02 -2.35 -1.68
N ALA A 164 -15.30 -1.97 -1.73
CA ALA A 164 -16.42 -2.92 -1.80
C ALA A 164 -16.44 -3.77 -3.09
N LYS A 165 -15.72 -3.35 -4.15
CA LYS A 165 -15.68 -4.01 -5.46
C LYS A 165 -14.47 -4.95 -5.58
N GLY A 166 -13.38 -4.72 -4.85
CA GLY A 166 -12.17 -5.53 -4.90
C GLY A 166 -10.90 -4.83 -4.39
N SER A 167 -9.74 -5.40 -4.72
CA SER A 167 -8.45 -4.74 -4.48
C SER A 167 -8.05 -3.93 -5.71
N VAL A 168 -7.60 -2.70 -5.48
CA VAL A 168 -6.96 -1.84 -6.47
C VAL A 168 -5.50 -1.63 -6.07
N HIS A 169 -4.60 -1.63 -7.06
CA HIS A 169 -3.20 -1.28 -6.86
C HIS A 169 -2.98 0.12 -7.41
N VAL A 170 -2.72 1.06 -6.52
CA VAL A 170 -2.54 2.47 -6.84
C VAL A 170 -1.05 2.80 -6.73
N PRO A 171 -0.42 3.41 -7.75
CA PRO A 171 0.95 3.88 -7.64
C PRO A 171 1.07 4.90 -6.50
N ASN A 172 2.14 4.82 -5.71
CA ASN A 172 2.29 5.66 -4.52
C ASN A 172 2.25 7.15 -4.87
N SER A 173 2.77 7.54 -6.05
CA SER A 173 2.74 8.95 -6.51
C SER A 173 1.35 9.48 -6.84
N GLN A 174 0.31 8.63 -6.89
CA GLN A 174 -1.06 9.05 -7.16
C GLN A 174 -1.79 9.50 -5.89
N PHE A 175 -1.23 9.26 -4.70
CA PHE A 175 -1.78 9.76 -3.45
C PHE A 175 -1.31 11.20 -3.16
N ASN A 176 -1.56 12.11 -4.10
CA ASN A 176 -1.16 13.52 -3.98
C ASN A 176 -1.79 14.16 -2.74
N MET A 177 -3.11 14.03 -2.62
CA MET A 177 -3.90 14.42 -1.46
C MET A 177 -4.73 13.22 -1.02
N LEU A 178 -4.64 12.88 0.25
CA LEU A 178 -5.40 11.81 0.86
C LEU A 178 -5.86 12.24 2.25
N ARG A 179 -6.97 11.67 2.68
CA ARG A 179 -7.52 11.81 4.01
C ARG A 179 -7.45 10.46 4.71
N ASN A 180 -6.66 10.39 5.78
CA ASN A 180 -6.64 9.21 6.65
C ASN A 180 -7.82 9.31 7.61
N MET A 181 -8.70 8.31 7.59
CA MET A 181 -9.93 8.29 8.38
C MET A 181 -9.77 7.46 9.66
N SER A 182 -8.58 6.90 9.91
CA SER A 182 -8.30 5.99 11.02
C SER A 182 -7.21 6.50 11.96
N GLN A 183 -6.46 7.53 11.58
CA GLN A 183 -5.33 8.03 12.36
C GLN A 183 -5.75 8.86 13.59
N GLU A 184 -6.83 9.65 13.45
CA GLU A 184 -7.39 10.45 14.54
C GLU A 184 -8.86 10.05 14.77
N PRO A 185 -9.32 10.01 16.04
CA PRO A 185 -10.71 9.75 16.34
C PRO A 185 -11.63 10.78 15.67
N VAL A 186 -12.65 10.30 14.98
CA VAL A 186 -13.66 11.15 14.36
C VAL A 186 -14.82 11.32 15.34
N VAL A 187 -15.10 12.57 15.70
CA VAL A 187 -16.21 12.92 16.58
C VAL A 187 -17.50 13.00 15.75
N THR A 188 -18.48 12.16 16.09
CA THR A 188 -19.81 12.17 15.48
C THR A 188 -20.86 12.55 16.51
N THR A 189 -21.61 13.61 16.23
CA THR A 189 -22.74 14.00 17.09
C THR A 189 -23.95 13.10 16.82
N LEU A 190 -24.34 12.33 17.83
CA LEU A 190 -25.57 11.56 17.86
C LEU A 190 -26.66 12.39 18.54
N ARG A 191 -27.84 12.45 17.92
CA ARG A 191 -29.03 13.05 18.52
C ARG A 191 -30.02 11.94 18.82
N ILE A 192 -30.30 11.74 20.10
CA ILE A 192 -31.13 10.66 20.61
C ILE A 192 -32.36 11.29 21.26
N ARG A 193 -33.55 10.90 20.83
CA ARG A 193 -34.79 11.32 21.47
C ARG A 193 -35.06 10.43 22.69
N VAL A 194 -35.37 11.07 23.81
CA VAL A 194 -35.77 10.37 25.05
C VAL A 194 -36.97 11.09 25.67
N ASP A 195 -37.86 10.31 26.29
CA ASP A 195 -39.05 10.87 26.94
C ASP A 195 -38.69 11.53 28.29
N ASP A 196 -37.92 10.84 29.11
CA ASP A 196 -37.34 11.33 30.36
C ASP A 196 -35.82 11.31 30.24
N THR A 197 -35.14 12.38 30.69
CA THR A 197 -33.68 12.47 30.64
C THR A 197 -33.04 11.47 31.62
N PRO A 198 -32.42 10.37 31.15
CA PRO A 198 -31.72 9.44 32.02
C PRO A 198 -30.36 10.03 32.47
N PRO A 199 -29.80 9.59 33.62
CA PRO A 199 -28.50 10.07 34.08
C PRO A 199 -27.39 9.71 33.09
N MET A 200 -26.43 10.64 32.91
CA MET A 200 -25.35 10.53 31.92
C MET A 200 -24.63 9.19 31.90
N HIS A 201 -24.29 8.63 33.07
CA HIS A 201 -23.59 7.35 33.17
C HIS A 201 -24.35 6.19 32.51
N ARG A 202 -25.69 6.24 32.52
CA ARG A 202 -26.56 5.21 31.94
C ARG A 202 -26.56 5.30 30.43
N VAL A 203 -26.56 6.52 29.90
CA VAL A 203 -26.48 6.75 28.45
C VAL A 203 -25.13 6.29 27.92
N GLU A 204 -24.06 6.61 28.65
CA GLU A 204 -22.70 6.19 28.32
C GLU A 204 -22.53 4.67 28.33
N SER A 205 -23.00 3.99 29.39
CA SER A 205 -22.92 2.53 29.48
C SER A 205 -23.71 1.86 28.35
N THR A 206 -24.94 2.32 28.08
CA THR A 206 -25.76 1.77 27.01
C THR A 206 -25.12 1.96 25.63
N LEU A 207 -24.53 3.13 25.36
CA LEU A 207 -23.82 3.35 24.09
C LEU A 207 -22.57 2.49 23.97
N LYS A 208 -21.77 2.35 25.05
CA LYS A 208 -20.59 1.48 25.08
C LYS A 208 -20.96 0.01 24.87
N ASP A 209 -22.03 -0.46 25.51
CA ASP A 209 -22.56 -1.82 25.37
C ASP A 209 -23.07 -2.07 23.95
N LEU A 210 -23.79 -1.09 23.37
CA LEU A 210 -24.26 -1.17 21.99
C LEU A 210 -23.11 -1.16 20.98
N ALA A 211 -22.06 -0.37 21.21
CA ALA A 211 -20.87 -0.36 20.34
C ALA A 211 -20.13 -1.70 20.33
N GLY A 212 -20.10 -2.40 21.46
CA GLY A 212 -19.57 -3.76 21.58
C GLY A 212 -20.50 -4.88 21.05
N SER A 213 -21.77 -4.56 20.72
CA SER A 213 -22.76 -5.56 20.33
C SER A 213 -22.61 -6.03 18.88
N ALA A 214 -22.66 -7.35 18.68
CA ALA A 214 -22.56 -7.95 17.35
C ALA A 214 -23.66 -7.42 16.41
N GLY A 215 -23.26 -6.83 15.27
CA GLY A 215 -24.17 -6.35 14.22
C GLY A 215 -24.12 -4.85 13.92
N LEU A 216 -23.26 -4.06 14.58
CA LEU A 216 -22.98 -2.65 14.28
C LEU A 216 -21.67 -2.42 13.47
N THR A 217 -21.10 -3.50 12.91
CA THR A 217 -19.84 -3.61 12.13
C THR A 217 -18.58 -3.83 13.00
N GLU A 218 -17.50 -4.36 12.41
CA GLU A 218 -16.22 -4.70 13.07
C GLU A 218 -15.74 -3.55 13.97
N VAL A 219 -15.84 -3.75 15.28
CA VAL A 219 -15.16 -3.03 16.36
C VAL A 219 -15.30 -1.50 16.28
N LEU A 220 -16.50 -0.99 16.59
CA LEU A 220 -16.68 0.42 16.93
C LEU A 220 -16.14 0.65 18.35
N PHE A 221 -14.98 1.30 18.48
CA PHE A 221 -14.51 1.80 19.78
C PHE A 221 -15.09 3.19 20.00
N ILE A 222 -15.96 3.31 21.00
CA ILE A 222 -16.34 4.61 21.57
C ILE A 222 -15.29 4.92 22.63
N ASP A 223 -14.37 5.83 22.32
CA ASP A 223 -13.24 6.16 23.21
C ASP A 223 -13.73 6.99 24.41
N ASP A 224 -14.44 8.09 24.12
CA ASP A 224 -15.02 8.97 25.14
C ASP A 224 -16.24 9.75 24.61
N ILE A 225 -17.08 10.27 25.52
CA ILE A 225 -18.15 11.21 25.18
C ILE A 225 -17.61 12.63 25.29
N ALA A 226 -17.45 13.31 24.15
CA ALA A 226 -16.81 14.62 24.09
C ALA A 226 -17.70 15.77 24.61
N SER A 227 -19.03 15.64 24.51
CA SER A 227 -19.96 16.61 25.09
C SER A 227 -21.37 16.03 25.28
N TYR A 228 -22.04 16.50 26.34
CA TYR A 228 -23.46 16.24 26.62
C TYR A 228 -24.20 17.57 26.59
N ARG A 229 -25.16 17.71 25.68
CA ARG A 229 -26.07 18.86 25.66
C ARG A 229 -27.51 18.37 25.66
N GLU A 230 -28.24 18.81 26.66
CA GLU A 230 -29.66 18.54 26.82
C GLU A 230 -30.46 19.75 26.33
N VAL A 231 -31.38 19.49 25.40
CA VAL A 231 -32.42 20.43 24.99
C VAL A 231 -33.72 19.65 25.05
N THR A 232 -34.74 20.16 25.72
CA THR A 232 -35.99 19.47 26.11
C THR A 232 -36.43 18.34 25.15
N GLY A 233 -36.32 17.08 25.60
CA GLY A 233 -36.71 15.88 24.84
C GLY A 233 -35.66 15.32 23.85
N GLU A 234 -34.46 15.90 23.79
CA GLU A 234 -33.39 15.47 22.89
C GLU A 234 -32.01 15.57 23.57
N ILE A 235 -31.26 14.47 23.51
CA ILE A 235 -29.88 14.42 23.99
C ILE A 235 -28.95 14.44 22.79
N SER A 236 -28.05 15.43 22.76
CA SER A 236 -26.96 15.50 21.80
C SER A 236 -25.66 15.01 22.45
N ILE A 237 -25.08 13.95 21.89
CA ILE A 237 -23.90 13.26 22.41
C ILE A 237 -22.85 13.20 21.32
N ASP A 238 -21.69 13.78 21.60
CA ASP A 238 -20.54 13.67 20.70
C ASP A 238 -19.77 12.38 21.02
N VAL A 239 -19.77 11.44 20.07
CA VAL A 239 -19.12 10.14 20.21
C VAL A 239 -17.84 10.11 19.37
N ALA A 240 -16.70 9.91 20.01
CA ALA A 240 -15.43 9.69 19.31
C ALA A 240 -15.38 8.25 18.78
N THR A 241 -15.11 8.11 17.48
CA THR A 241 -15.12 6.82 16.77
C THR A 241 -13.83 6.63 15.99
N SER A 242 -13.38 5.38 15.84
CA SER A 242 -12.15 5.02 15.10
C SER A 242 -12.21 5.26 13.59
N ARG A 243 -13.41 5.54 13.06
CA ARG A 243 -13.66 5.94 11.67
C ARG A 243 -14.98 6.71 11.58
N PRO A 244 -15.20 7.53 10.56
CA PRO A 244 -16.50 8.10 10.28
C PRO A 244 -17.57 7.01 10.16
N LEU A 245 -18.69 7.21 10.85
CA LEU A 245 -19.86 6.35 10.76
C LEU A 245 -20.63 6.61 9.45
N GLU A 246 -21.07 5.56 8.77
CA GLU A 246 -21.99 5.74 7.65
C GLU A 246 -23.36 6.22 8.14
N PRO A 247 -24.13 6.98 7.33
CA PRO A 247 -25.46 7.47 7.73
C PRO A 247 -26.41 6.36 8.22
N LYS A 248 -26.32 5.17 7.63
CA LYS A 248 -27.11 3.99 8.03
C LYS A 248 -26.68 3.43 9.38
N GLU A 249 -25.39 3.50 9.69
CA GLU A 249 -24.84 3.05 10.98
C GLU A 249 -25.26 4.02 12.09
N ILE A 250 -25.17 5.33 11.83
CA ILE A 250 -25.67 6.39 12.74
C ILE A 250 -27.14 6.15 13.06
N ASP A 251 -27.97 6.03 12.04
CA ASP A 251 -29.42 5.83 12.16
C ASP A 251 -29.78 4.50 12.86
N ARG A 252 -28.99 3.44 12.66
CA ARG A 252 -29.16 2.18 13.38
C ARG A 252 -28.76 2.28 14.85
N LEU A 253 -27.68 3.01 15.15
CA LEU A 253 -27.20 3.25 16.50
C LEU A 253 -28.20 4.09 17.29
N ILE A 254 -28.69 5.19 16.70
CA ILE A 254 -29.73 6.06 17.29
C ILE A 254 -30.96 5.24 17.63
N ARG A 255 -31.55 4.51 16.67
CA ARG A 255 -32.75 3.70 16.93
C ARG A 255 -32.57 2.62 17.99
N ARG A 256 -31.38 2.04 18.11
CA ARG A 256 -31.09 1.04 19.15
C ARG A 256 -30.93 1.70 20.51
N ALA A 257 -30.26 2.83 20.57
CA ALA A 257 -30.10 3.62 21.79
C ALA A 257 -31.46 4.12 22.30
N GLU A 258 -32.31 4.67 21.42
CA GLU A 258 -33.67 5.09 21.78
C GLU A 258 -34.45 3.93 22.40
N ARG A 259 -34.52 2.77 21.74
CA ARG A 259 -35.24 1.59 22.29
C ARG A 259 -34.69 1.15 23.64
N ALA A 260 -33.37 1.04 23.77
CA ALA A 260 -32.75 0.59 25.01
C ALA A 260 -32.98 1.57 26.17
N LEU A 261 -33.12 2.88 25.88
CA LEU A 261 -33.40 3.90 26.88
C LEU A 261 -34.88 4.03 27.23
N HIS A 262 -35.80 3.60 26.34
CA HIS A 262 -37.25 3.58 26.61
C HIS A 262 -37.75 2.27 27.26
N GLU A 263 -37.03 1.14 27.09
CA GLU A 263 -37.49 -0.19 27.56
C GLU A 263 -37.21 -0.48 29.05
N GLU A 264 -36.60 0.43 29.82
CA GLU A 264 -36.28 0.26 31.24
C GLU A 264 -36.42 1.54 32.08
#